data_AF-A0A1G7NME9-F1
#
_entry.id   AF-A0A1G7NME9-F1
#
_cell.length_a   1.000
_cell.length_b   1.000
_cell.length_c   1.000
_cell.angle_alpha   90.00
_cell.angle_beta   90.00
_cell.angle_gamma   90.00
#
_symmetry.space_group_name_H-M   'P 1'
#
loop_
_entity.id
_entity.type
_entity.pdbx_description
1 polymer ?
#
loop_
_entity_poly.entity_id
_entity_poly.type
_entity_poly.pdbx_seq_one_letter_code
_entity_poly.pdbx_strand_id
1 'polypeptide(L)'
;MISANTLKAIRLTHNYLGVFFAPTILFFAITGGLQMFSFHETTRGSSYVPPAILVHLSQLHKKGTLYMPKREAVPPAAPKADSPKPEAPKPSPSPSSPPPPNPLPTKIFFAATALSLTLSTCTGIVLAWKYARRKLVVAGVLLAGIVCPLALLLL
;
A
#
# COMPACT_ATOMS: atom_id res chain seq x y z
N MET A 1 8.90 36.76 -15.18
CA MET A 1 7.44 36.84 -14.96
C MET A 1 6.80 35.62 -15.61
N ILE A 2 5.99 34.82 -14.90
CA ILE A 2 5.32 33.65 -15.49
C ILE A 2 4.20 34.14 -16.41
N SER A 3 4.17 33.71 -17.68
CA SER A 3 3.14 34.11 -18.63
C SER A 3 1.77 33.52 -18.27
N ALA A 4 0.68 34.17 -18.68
CA ALA A 4 -0.68 33.67 -18.47
C ALA A 4 -0.91 32.28 -19.11
N ASN A 5 -0.29 32.04 -20.28
CA ASN A 5 -0.35 30.74 -20.95
C ASN A 5 0.36 29.65 -20.16
N THR A 6 1.51 29.96 -19.55
CA THR A 6 2.24 29.03 -18.70
C THR A 6 1.43 28.64 -17.46
N LEU A 7 0.82 29.62 -16.78
CA LEU A 7 -0.05 29.35 -15.62
C LEU A 7 -1.24 28.46 -15.99
N LYS A 8 -1.87 28.74 -17.14
CA LYS A 8 -2.97 27.91 -17.66
C LYS A 8 -2.53 26.49 -17.95
N ALA A 9 -1.36 26.31 -18.59
CA ALA A 9 -0.81 24.99 -18.89
C ALA A 9 -0.55 24.19 -17.62
N ILE A 10 0.12 24.78 -16.62
CA ILE A 10 0.39 24.13 -15.32
C ILE A 10 -0.91 23.66 -14.66
N ARG A 11 -1.94 24.52 -14.62
CA ARG A 11 -3.23 24.19 -14.01
C ARG A 11 -3.94 23.03 -14.71
N LEU A 12 -3.93 23.03 -16.04
CA LEU A 12 -4.56 21.97 -16.83
C LEU A 12 -3.80 20.65 -16.68
N THR A 13 -2.47 20.69 -16.77
CA THR A 13 -1.61 19.52 -16.59
C THR A 13 -1.78 18.92 -15.19
N HIS A 14 -1.73 19.74 -14.13
CA HIS A 14 -1.95 19.28 -12.77
C HIS A 14 -3.35 18.65 -12.59
N ASN A 15 -4.39 19.27 -13.15
CA ASN A 15 -5.75 18.73 -13.08
C ASN A 15 -5.87 17.37 -13.78
N TYR A 16 -5.39 17.26 -15.02
CA TYR A 16 -5.53 16.01 -15.78
C TYR A 16 -4.62 14.89 -15.26
N LEU A 17 -3.35 15.18 -14.93
CA LEU A 17 -2.47 14.20 -14.29
C LEU A 17 -3.01 13.80 -12.92
N GLY A 18 -3.50 14.75 -12.13
CA GLY A 18 -4.10 14.51 -10.83
C GLY A 18 -5.28 13.55 -10.93
N VAL A 19 -6.23 13.80 -11.84
CA VAL A 19 -7.38 12.91 -12.06
C VAL A 19 -6.96 11.54 -12.60
N PHE A 20 -6.00 11.49 -13.52
CA PHE A 20 -5.52 10.23 -14.09
C PHE A 20 -4.89 9.33 -13.03
N PHE A 21 -4.03 9.87 -12.17
CA PHE A 21 -3.37 9.08 -11.12
C PHE A 21 -4.18 8.94 -9.83
N ALA A 22 -5.30 9.67 -9.68
CA ALA A 22 -6.12 9.64 -8.47
C ALA A 22 -6.56 8.23 -8.03
N PRO A 23 -7.01 7.31 -8.92
CA PRO A 23 -7.40 5.97 -8.50
C PRO A 23 -6.23 5.19 -7.87
N THR A 24 -5.05 5.31 -8.47
CA THR A 24 -3.82 4.67 -7.98
C THR A 24 -3.37 5.29 -6.66
N ILE A 25 -3.39 6.62 -6.54
CA ILE A 25 -3.07 7.32 -5.28
C ILE A 25 -4.02 6.88 -4.16
N LEU A 26 -5.32 6.80 -4.42
CA LEU A 26 -6.31 6.32 -3.45
C LEU A 26 -6.04 4.86 -3.05
N PHE A 27 -5.79 4.00 -4.04
CA PHE A 27 -5.44 2.60 -3.80
C PHE A 27 -4.23 2.49 -2.88
N PHE A 28 -3.12 3.15 -3.20
CA PHE A 28 -1.89 3.12 -2.39
C PHE A 28 -2.08 3.76 -1.00
N ALA A 29 -2.78 4.89 -0.90
CA ALA A 29 -3.01 5.55 0.38
C ALA A 29 -3.82 4.66 1.34
N ILE A 30 -4.92 4.08 0.86
CA ILE A 30 -5.80 3.24 1.68
C ILE A 30 -5.12 1.94 2.04
N THR A 31 -4.57 1.21 1.05
CA THR A 31 -3.93 -0.09 1.30
C THR A 31 -2.63 0.05 2.09
N GLY A 32 -1.86 1.11 1.89
CA GLY A 32 -0.67 1.42 2.67
C GLY A 32 -0.99 1.78 4.13
N GLY A 33 -2.04 2.57 4.34
CA GLY A 33 -2.55 2.87 5.68
C GLY A 33 -2.98 1.61 6.43
N LEU A 34 -3.73 0.71 5.78
CA LEU A 34 -4.13 -0.58 6.36
C LEU A 34 -2.94 -1.50 6.66
N GLN A 35 -1.87 -1.45 5.85
CA GLN A 35 -0.66 -2.24 6.06
C GLN A 35 0.13 -1.81 7.30
N MET A 36 0.19 -0.51 7.61
CA MET A 36 0.91 0.00 8.79
C MET A 36 0.35 -0.54 10.12
N PHE A 37 -0.92 -0.93 10.15
CA PHE A 37 -1.57 -1.55 11.30
C PHE A 37 -1.60 -3.08 11.25
N SER A 38 -0.98 -3.70 10.26
CA SER A 38 -0.97 -5.16 10.06
C SER A 38 -2.37 -5.79 9.95
N PHE A 39 -3.39 -5.04 9.51
CA PHE A 39 -4.75 -5.60 9.32
C PHE A 39 -4.85 -6.66 8.20
N HIS A 40 -3.77 -6.84 7.43
CA HIS A 40 -3.65 -7.86 6.40
C HIS A 40 -2.95 -9.15 6.91
N GLU A 41 -2.50 -9.18 8.16
CA GLU A 41 -1.83 -10.32 8.79
C GLU A 41 -2.54 -10.78 10.07
N THR A 42 -2.56 -12.09 10.30
CA THR A 42 -3.01 -12.68 11.57
C THR A 42 -1.95 -12.41 12.64
N THR A 43 -2.18 -11.44 13.54
CA THR A 43 -1.28 -11.20 14.68
C THR A 43 -1.22 -12.45 15.59
N ARG A 44 -0.03 -12.81 16.07
CA ARG A 44 0.20 -13.98 16.94
C ARG A 44 -0.69 -13.88 18.19
N GLY A 45 -1.68 -14.77 18.31
CA GLY A 45 -2.65 -14.82 19.41
C GLY A 45 -4.03 -14.20 19.11
N SER A 46 -4.26 -13.69 17.90
CA SER A 46 -5.58 -13.19 17.48
C SER A 46 -6.32 -14.23 16.63
N SER A 47 -7.61 -14.45 16.94
CA SER A 47 -8.53 -15.24 16.11
C SER A 47 -8.98 -14.51 14.84
N TYR A 48 -8.46 -13.31 14.58
CA TYR A 48 -8.79 -12.53 13.39
C TYR A 48 -8.28 -13.20 12.13
N VAL A 49 -9.19 -13.49 11.19
CA VAL A 49 -8.87 -13.96 9.85
C VAL A 49 -9.06 -12.79 8.87
N PRO A 50 -7.99 -12.27 8.25
CA PRO A 50 -8.11 -11.16 7.32
C PRO A 50 -8.90 -11.61 6.07
N PRO A 51 -9.85 -10.80 5.57
CA PRO A 51 -10.53 -11.05 4.31
C PRO A 51 -9.52 -11.22 3.16
N ALA A 52 -9.72 -12.24 2.32
CA ALA A 52 -8.82 -12.57 1.21
C ALA A 52 -8.54 -11.36 0.28
N ILE A 53 -9.55 -10.52 0.06
CA ILE A 53 -9.43 -9.29 -0.73
C ILE A 53 -8.34 -8.36 -0.16
N LEU A 54 -8.31 -8.14 1.15
CA LEU A 54 -7.29 -7.28 1.77
C LEU A 54 -5.88 -7.86 1.62
N VAL A 55 -5.76 -9.19 1.69
CA VAL A 55 -4.48 -9.87 1.48
C VAL A 55 -3.99 -9.70 0.04
N HIS A 56 -4.84 -9.92 -0.97
CA HIS A 56 -4.46 -9.72 -2.37
C HIS A 56 -4.13 -8.26 -2.68
N LEU A 57 -4.93 -7.30 -2.20
CA LEU A 57 -4.66 -5.87 -2.37
C LEU A 57 -3.33 -5.48 -1.70
N SER A 58 -2.98 -6.10 -0.56
CA SER A 58 -1.69 -5.85 0.09
C SER A 58 -0.49 -6.37 -0.72
N GLN A 59 -0.62 -7.56 -1.34
CA GLN A 59 0.43 -8.09 -2.22
C GLN A 59 0.57 -7.25 -3.48
N LEU A 60 -0.55 -6.76 -4.03
CA LEU A 60 -0.55 -5.86 -5.18
C LEU A 60 0.17 -4.54 -4.87
N HIS A 61 -0.10 -3.93 -3.71
CA HIS A 61 0.63 -2.74 -3.26
C HIS A 61 2.12 -3.03 -3.03
N LYS A 62 2.46 -4.09 -2.28
CA LYS A 62 3.83 -4.32 -1.79
C LYS A 62 4.75 -4.92 -2.86
N LYS A 63 4.26 -5.92 -3.58
CA LYS A 63 5.06 -6.76 -4.48
C LYS A 63 4.63 -6.63 -5.94
N GLY A 64 3.59 -5.87 -6.25
CA GLY A 64 3.07 -5.74 -7.61
C GLY A 64 2.54 -7.06 -8.19
N THR A 65 2.22 -8.05 -7.34
CA THR A 65 1.74 -9.37 -7.77
C THR A 65 0.49 -9.77 -7.01
N LEU A 66 -0.41 -10.47 -7.70
CA LEU A 66 -1.57 -11.12 -7.09
C LEU A 66 -1.25 -12.53 -6.58
N TYR A 67 -0.09 -13.09 -6.96
CA TYR A 67 0.32 -14.41 -6.56
C TYR A 67 0.68 -14.42 -5.07
N MET A 68 -0.04 -15.23 -4.30
CA MET A 68 0.28 -15.45 -2.91
C MET A 68 1.45 -16.43 -2.85
N PRO A 69 2.61 -16.06 -2.27
CA PRO A 69 3.57 -17.08 -1.86
C PRO A 69 2.82 -18.01 -0.91
N LYS A 70 2.80 -19.31 -1.20
CA LYS A 70 2.28 -20.32 -0.28
C LYS A 70 2.97 -20.06 1.05
N ARG A 71 2.23 -19.55 2.03
CA ARG A 71 2.75 -19.35 3.38
C ARG A 71 3.13 -20.75 3.82
N GLU A 72 4.42 -21.07 3.83
CA GLU A 72 4.90 -22.24 4.56
C GLU A 72 4.40 -22.01 5.97
N ALA A 73 3.36 -22.78 6.34
CA ALA A 73 2.99 -22.92 7.71
C ALA A 73 4.29 -23.36 8.39
N VAL A 74 4.87 -22.49 9.20
CA VAL A 74 5.92 -22.90 10.13
C VAL A 74 5.34 -24.14 10.81
N PRO A 75 5.95 -25.33 10.61
CA PRO A 75 5.39 -26.55 11.16
C PRO A 75 5.17 -26.33 12.66
N PRO A 76 4.03 -26.74 13.24
CA PRO A 76 3.90 -26.76 14.68
C PRO A 76 5.13 -27.49 15.20
N ALA A 77 5.87 -26.85 16.10
CA ALA A 77 7.11 -27.39 16.64
C ALA A 77 6.84 -28.84 17.04
N ALA A 78 7.39 -29.78 16.28
CA ALA A 78 7.24 -31.20 16.57
C ALA A 78 7.79 -31.44 17.98
N PRO A 79 7.18 -32.32 18.78
CA PRO A 79 7.72 -32.68 20.08
C PRO A 79 9.16 -33.15 19.87
N LYS A 80 10.11 -32.56 20.60
CA LYS A 80 11.51 -32.99 20.57
C LYS A 80 11.57 -34.47 20.95
N ALA A 81 11.75 -35.34 19.98
CA ALA A 81 12.22 -36.69 20.20
C ALA A 81 13.75 -36.64 20.24
N ASP A 82 14.32 -37.10 21.35
CA ASP A 82 15.76 -37.15 21.57
C ASP A 82 16.43 -38.06 20.54
N SER A 83 17.34 -37.50 19.74
CA SER A 83 18.30 -38.25 18.95
C SER A 83 19.61 -37.46 18.91
N PRO A 84 20.77 -38.03 19.28
CA PRO A 84 22.01 -37.27 19.38
C PRO A 84 22.51 -36.89 17.99
N LYS A 85 22.63 -35.59 17.71
CA LYS A 85 23.29 -35.04 16.52
C LYS A 85 24.73 -34.64 16.89
N PRO A 86 25.76 -34.96 16.08
CA PRO A 86 27.15 -34.58 16.36
C PRO A 86 27.31 -33.08 16.53
N GLU A 87 28.03 -32.69 17.58
CA GLU A 87 28.22 -31.32 18.06
C GLU A 87 29.08 -30.52 17.07
N ALA A 88 28.43 -29.72 16.21
CA ALA A 88 29.08 -28.65 15.49
C ALA A 88 29.42 -27.50 16.47
N PRO A 89 30.56 -26.80 16.32
CA PRO A 89 30.99 -25.77 17.26
C PRO A 89 29.92 -24.69 17.44
N LYS A 90 29.57 -24.40 18.70
CA LYS A 90 28.65 -23.34 19.10
C LYS A 90 29.13 -22.00 18.52
N PRO A 91 28.33 -21.25 17.75
CA PRO A 91 28.66 -19.88 17.42
C PRO A 91 28.77 -19.05 18.70
N SER A 92 29.88 -18.35 18.86
CA SER A 92 30.10 -17.38 19.95
C SER A 92 28.91 -16.41 20.07
N PRO A 93 28.56 -15.96 21.29
CA PRO A 93 27.44 -15.06 21.51
C PRO A 93 27.64 -13.76 20.73
N SER A 94 26.79 -13.52 19.74
CA SER A 94 26.70 -12.22 19.09
C SER A 94 26.25 -11.18 20.13
N PRO A 95 26.82 -9.96 20.14
CA PRO A 95 26.44 -8.93 21.09
C PRO A 95 24.94 -8.65 21.01
N SER A 96 24.33 -8.51 22.19
CA SER A 96 22.92 -8.17 22.39
C SER A 96 22.43 -7.15 21.39
N SER A 97 21.47 -7.53 20.55
CA SER A 97 20.79 -6.61 19.65
C SER A 97 20.17 -5.47 20.47
N PRO A 98 20.27 -4.20 20.04
CA PRO A 98 19.64 -3.08 20.74
C PRO A 98 18.12 -3.32 20.86
N PRO A 99 17.47 -2.79 21.92
CA PRO A 99 16.04 -2.96 22.12
C PRO A 99 15.26 -2.49 20.90
N PRO A 100 14.22 -3.22 20.48
CA PRO A 100 13.45 -2.88 19.29
C PRO A 100 12.83 -1.49 19.44
N PRO A 101 12.96 -0.60 18.45
CA PRO A 101 12.40 0.74 18.52
C PRO A 101 10.86 0.68 18.60
N ASN A 102 10.25 1.60 19.35
CA ASN A 102 8.80 1.68 19.47
C ASN A 102 8.17 2.09 18.12
N PRO A 103 7.32 1.25 17.50
CA PRO A 103 6.76 1.53 16.19
C PRO A 103 5.59 2.53 16.21
N LEU A 104 5.08 2.91 17.39
CA LEU A 104 3.86 3.72 17.52
C LEU A 104 3.96 5.11 16.86
N PRO A 105 5.01 5.93 17.07
CA PRO A 105 5.08 7.25 16.44
C PRO A 105 5.05 7.18 14.92
N THR A 106 5.78 6.21 14.35
CA THR A 106 5.82 5.96 12.92
C THR A 106 4.45 5.52 12.40
N LYS A 107 3.76 4.59 13.08
CA LYS A 107 2.41 4.16 12.70
C LYS A 107 1.41 5.33 12.68
N ILE A 108 1.43 6.18 13.71
CA ILE A 108 0.53 7.35 13.79
C ILE A 108 0.81 8.34 12.66
N PHE A 109 2.09 8.66 12.41
CA PHE A 109 2.47 9.57 11.34
C PHE A 109 1.99 9.07 9.97
N PHE A 110 2.28 7.82 9.62
CA PHE A 110 1.84 7.25 8.34
C PHE A 110 0.32 7.11 8.24
N ALA A 111 -0.39 6.85 9.34
CA ALA A 111 -1.85 6.85 9.35
C ALA A 111 -2.42 8.24 9.06
N ALA A 112 -1.85 9.28 9.67
CA ALA A 112 -2.22 10.66 9.39
C ALA A 112 -1.89 11.05 7.93
N THR A 113 -0.74 10.61 7.40
CA THR A 113 -0.38 10.81 5.99
C THR A 113 -1.37 10.13 5.05
N ALA A 114 -1.72 8.86 5.30
CA ALA A 114 -2.68 8.12 4.48
C ALA A 114 -4.06 8.79 4.47
N LEU A 115 -4.54 9.24 5.65
CA LEU A 115 -5.81 9.97 5.77
C LEU A 115 -5.76 11.30 5.01
N SER A 116 -4.71 12.10 5.21
CA SER A 116 -4.51 13.38 4.53
C SER A 116 -4.46 13.23 3.02
N LEU A 117 -3.70 12.24 2.52
CA LEU A 117 -3.56 11.97 1.10
C LEU A 117 -4.89 11.50 0.47
N THR A 118 -5.64 10.66 1.20
CA THR A 118 -6.97 10.20 0.77
C THR A 118 -7.94 11.37 0.66
N LEU A 119 -8.05 12.20 1.72
CA LEU A 119 -8.94 13.36 1.74
C LEU A 119 -8.56 14.40 0.67
N SER A 120 -7.26 14.66 0.51
CA SER A 120 -6.73 15.56 -0.53
C SER A 120 -7.10 15.07 -1.92
N THR A 121 -6.94 13.77 -2.19
CA THR A 121 -7.25 13.17 -3.50
C THR A 121 -8.75 13.17 -3.78
N CYS A 122 -9.58 12.80 -2.80
CA CYS A 122 -11.04 12.87 -2.89
C CYS A 122 -11.51 14.30 -3.19
N THR A 123 -10.97 15.28 -2.45
CA THR A 123 -11.27 16.70 -2.68
C THR A 123 -10.82 17.13 -4.06
N GLY A 124 -9.63 16.74 -4.50
CA GLY A 124 -9.12 17.00 -5.85
C GLY A 124 -10.04 16.47 -6.96
N ILE A 125 -10.54 15.24 -6.82
CA ILE A 125 -11.52 14.66 -7.76
C ILE A 125 -12.83 15.47 -7.76
N VAL A 126 -13.35 15.83 -6.58
CA VAL A 126 -14.59 16.62 -6.46
C VAL A 126 -14.42 17.99 -7.14
N LEU A 127 -13.29 18.67 -6.91
CA LEU A 127 -13.00 19.97 -7.53
C LEU A 127 -12.84 19.81 -9.05
N ALA A 128 -12.11 18.79 -9.51
CA ALA A 128 -11.95 18.50 -10.94
C ALA A 128 -13.30 18.26 -11.61
N TRP A 129 -14.20 17.52 -10.97
CA TRP A 129 -15.55 17.27 -11.49
C TRP A 129 -16.44 18.51 -11.49
N LYS A 130 -16.45 19.26 -10.38
CA LYS A 130 -17.31 20.44 -10.18
C LYS A 130 -16.94 21.59 -11.14
N TYR A 131 -15.64 21.82 -11.36
CA TYR A 131 -15.15 22.93 -12.17
C TYR A 131 -14.81 22.55 -13.62
N ALA A 132 -15.03 21.30 -14.02
CA ALA A 132 -14.80 20.88 -15.40
C ALA A 132 -15.86 21.43 -16.35
N ARG A 133 -15.40 22.02 -17.46
CA ARG A 133 -16.28 22.38 -18.58
C ARG A 133 -16.87 21.16 -19.28
N ARG A 134 -16.12 20.05 -19.33
CA ARG A 134 -16.52 18.79 -19.97
C ARG A 134 -16.36 17.63 -18.98
N LYS A 135 -17.43 17.31 -18.23
CA LYS A 135 -17.44 16.24 -17.22
C LYS A 135 -17.09 14.87 -17.81
N LEU A 136 -17.51 14.60 -19.05
CA LEU A 136 -17.17 13.36 -19.76
C LEU A 136 -15.66 13.18 -19.96
N VAL A 137 -14.91 14.27 -20.20
CA VAL A 137 -13.45 14.18 -20.34
C VAL A 137 -12.82 13.81 -19.00
N VAL A 138 -13.26 14.43 -17.90
CA VAL A 138 -12.78 14.09 -16.55
C VAL A 138 -13.13 12.65 -16.19
N ALA A 139 -14.35 12.20 -16.48
CA ALA A 139 -14.77 10.82 -16.29
C ALA A 139 -13.90 9.84 -17.09
N GLY A 140 -13.66 10.14 -18.38
CA GLY A 140 -12.81 9.33 -19.25
C GLY A 140 -11.37 9.25 -18.76
N VAL A 141 -10.79 10.36 -18.29
CA VAL A 141 -9.44 10.39 -17.72
C VAL A 141 -9.35 9.60 -16.42
N LEU A 142 -10.36 9.70 -15.55
CA LEU A 142 -10.43 8.91 -14.31
C LEU A 142 -10.53 7.41 -14.61
N LEU A 143 -11.38 7.02 -15.56
CA LEU A 143 -11.51 5.64 -16.03
C LEU A 143 -10.22 5.12 -16.65
N ALA A 144 -9.55 5.93 -17.48
CA ALA A 144 -8.25 5.58 -18.06
C ALA A 144 -7.21 5.30 -16.97
N GLY A 145 -7.26 6.05 -15.86
CA GLY A 145 -6.43 5.82 -14.67
C GLY A 145 -6.64 4.46 -13.98
N ILE A 146 -7.84 3.88 -14.11
CA ILE A 146 -8.16 2.53 -13.59
C ILE A 146 -7.79 1.46 -14.63
N VAL A 147 -8.16 1.67 -15.88
CA VAL A 147 -8.00 0.68 -16.96
C VAL A 147 -6.52 0.47 -17.31
N CYS A 148 -5.72 1.53 -17.35
CA CYS A 148 -4.30 1.45 -17.70
C CYS A 148 -3.51 0.46 -16.81
N PRO A 149 -3.50 0.58 -15.47
CA PRO A 149 -2.78 -0.37 -14.62
C PRO A 149 -3.35 -1.80 -14.70
N LEU A 150 -4.65 -1.96 -14.90
CA LEU A 150 -5.26 -3.29 -15.08
C LEU A 150 -4.82 -3.93 -16.40
N ALA A 151 -4.77 -3.17 -17.48
CA ALA A 151 -4.27 -3.64 -18.77
C ALA A 151 -2.79 -4.03 -18.69
N LEU A 152 -1.98 -3.24 -17.96
CA LEU A 152 -0.56 -3.56 -17.72
C LEU A 152 -0.37 -4.80 -16.86
N LEU A 153 -1.30 -5.13 -15.96
CA LEU A 153 -1.25 -6.35 -15.16
C LEU A 153 -1.48 -7.61 -16.02
N LEU A 154 -2.23 -7.47 -17.11
CA LEU A 154 -2.55 -8.58 -18.03
C LEU A 154 -1.48 -8.83 -19.10
N LEU A 155 -0.46 -7.96 -19.19
CA LEU A 155 0.67 -8.09 -20.10
C LEU A 155 1.81 -8.88 -19.46
#